data_AF-A0A0F9HAI2-F1
#
_entry.id   AF-A0A0F9HAI2-F1
#
_cell.length_a   1.000
_cell.length_b   1.000
_cell.length_c   1.000
_cell.angle_alpha   90.00
_cell.angle_beta   90.00
_cell.angle_gamma   90.00
#
_symmetry.space_group_name_H-M   'P 1'
#
loop_
_entity.id
_entity.type
_entity.pdbx_description
1 polymer ?
#
loop_
_entity_poly.entity_id
_entity_poly.type
_entity_poly.pdbx_seq_one_letter_code
_entity_poly.pdbx_strand_id
1 'polypeptide(L)'
;GHTGDDDEDDTDDEQLIEEFEPGMIGRLKQGQVFTGFNPDHPNAVYPDFVKTILRGIAAGLGESYNQFAQDLEGVSFGSLRQGALSERAVWMGLQAWLIEEALDRIFSAWLETALQAKAITNRNGTPLPFERLDKFLEHEWQPRRWDWIDPLKDTSADRMQQEDLTMSRSERIRKRGRQPTEVFQEIATERELMATLGIESVQVDAKLGSKSPEDRLTMLESAVSELSESQ
;
A
#
# COMPACT_ATOMS: atom_id res chain seq x y z
N GLY A 1 78.06 -63.22 28.99
CA GLY A 1 77.18 -63.58 27.87
C GLY A 1 76.17 -62.48 27.74
N HIS A 2 76.11 -61.85 26.57
CA HIS A 2 75.11 -60.86 26.22
C HIS A 2 73.95 -61.61 25.54
N THR A 3 72.75 -61.44 26.10
CA THR A 3 71.43 -61.88 25.61
C THR A 3 70.44 -61.07 26.45
N GLY A 4 69.51 -60.28 25.94
CA GLY A 4 69.00 -59.99 24.62
C GLY A 4 67.71 -59.19 24.88
N ASP A 5 67.49 -58.13 24.10
CA ASP A 5 66.30 -57.28 24.10
C ASP A 5 64.99 -58.09 24.10
N ASP A 6 63.95 -57.52 24.72
CA ASP A 6 62.59 -57.38 24.19
C ASP A 6 61.76 -56.57 25.20
N ASP A 7 62.11 -55.29 25.38
CA ASP A 7 61.15 -54.29 25.86
C ASP A 7 60.36 -53.83 24.63
N GLU A 8 59.26 -54.53 24.33
CA GLU A 8 58.23 -54.00 23.43
C GLU A 8 57.62 -52.77 24.10
N ASP A 9 58.07 -51.59 23.66
CA ASP A 9 57.35 -50.33 23.85
C ASP A 9 55.95 -50.53 23.20
N ASP A 10 54.97 -50.95 24.01
CA ASP A 10 53.56 -50.69 23.76
C ASP A 10 53.39 -49.17 23.84
N THR A 11 53.78 -48.47 22.78
CA THR A 11 53.26 -47.15 22.49
C THR A 11 51.77 -47.34 22.25
N ASP A 12 51.02 -47.25 23.34
CA ASP A 12 49.58 -47.11 23.39
C ASP A 12 49.28 -45.78 22.69
N ASP A 13 49.32 -45.80 21.35
CA ASP A 13 49.03 -44.69 20.47
C ASP A 13 47.77 -44.04 21.05
N GLU A 14 47.92 -42.82 21.56
CA GLU A 14 46.80 -42.03 22.03
C GLU A 14 45.91 -41.81 20.82
N GLN A 15 44.94 -42.73 20.62
CA GLN A 15 43.89 -42.60 19.63
C GLN A 15 42.98 -41.46 20.09
N LEU A 16 43.49 -40.25 19.95
CA LEU A 16 42.71 -39.03 19.88
C LEU A 16 41.77 -39.23 18.70
N ILE A 17 40.48 -39.24 19.00
CA ILE A 17 39.46 -39.30 17.95
C ILE A 17 39.52 -37.96 17.23
N GLU A 18 40.28 -37.91 16.13
CA GLU A 18 40.45 -36.72 15.29
C GLU A 18 39.31 -36.57 14.26
N GLU A 19 38.58 -37.65 13.97
CA GLU A 19 37.48 -37.68 13.01
C GLU A 19 36.20 -38.24 13.67
N PHE A 20 35.07 -37.56 13.46
CA PHE A 20 33.78 -37.90 14.07
C PHE A 20 32.76 -38.27 12.99
N GLU A 21 32.27 -39.51 13.02
CA GLU A 21 31.16 -39.97 12.18
C GLU A 21 29.82 -39.94 12.94
N PRO A 22 28.71 -39.52 12.30
CA PRO A 22 27.40 -39.49 12.95
C PRO A 22 26.98 -40.87 13.49
N GLY A 23 26.72 -40.94 14.80
CA GLY A 23 26.31 -42.19 15.50
C GLY A 23 27.46 -42.94 16.17
N MET A 24 28.70 -42.47 16.05
CA MET A 24 29.83 -43.00 16.80
C MET A 24 29.76 -42.58 18.27
N ILE A 25 29.87 -43.55 19.18
CA ILE A 25 30.03 -43.29 20.62
C ILE A 25 31.42 -43.77 21.02
N GLY A 26 32.36 -42.81 21.13
CA GLY A 26 33.70 -43.06 21.63
C GLY A 26 33.70 -43.33 23.15
N ARG A 27 34.62 -44.17 23.62
CA ARG A 27 34.87 -44.38 25.05
C ARG A 27 35.98 -43.44 25.52
N LEU A 28 35.74 -42.72 26.61
CA LEU A 28 36.74 -41.85 27.23
C LEU A 28 37.63 -42.65 28.17
N LYS A 29 38.94 -42.35 28.22
CA LYS A 29 39.84 -42.87 29.27
C LYS A 29 39.51 -42.20 30.62
N GLN A 30 39.87 -42.84 31.73
CA GLN A 30 39.59 -42.34 33.08
C GLN A 30 40.24 -40.95 33.29
N GLY A 31 39.42 -39.95 33.64
CA GLY A 31 39.87 -38.56 33.81
C GLY A 31 39.66 -37.66 32.59
N GLN A 32 39.26 -38.19 31.43
CA GLN A 32 38.90 -37.39 30.26
C GLN A 32 37.44 -36.92 30.32
N VAL A 33 37.19 -35.69 29.83
CA VAL A 33 35.86 -35.07 29.77
C VAL A 33 35.46 -34.89 28.31
N PHE A 34 34.29 -35.39 27.93
CA PHE A 34 33.72 -35.13 26.62
C PHE A 34 33.27 -33.67 26.54
N THR A 35 33.81 -32.93 25.58
CA THR A 35 33.30 -31.61 25.20
C THR A 35 32.57 -31.76 23.88
N GLY A 36 31.22 -31.73 23.94
CA GLY A 36 30.41 -31.78 22.73
C GLY A 36 30.62 -30.53 21.88
N PHE A 37 30.84 -30.72 20.58
CA PHE A 37 30.79 -29.65 19.61
C PHE A 37 29.38 -29.62 19.01
N ASN A 38 28.57 -28.64 19.41
CA ASN A 38 27.29 -28.36 18.74
C ASN A 38 27.45 -27.10 17.88
N PRO A 39 27.61 -27.22 16.56
CA PRO A 39 27.59 -26.06 15.67
C PRO A 39 26.15 -25.57 15.51
N ASP A 40 25.61 -24.91 16.53
CA ASP A 40 24.36 -24.17 16.36
C ASP A 40 24.63 -22.97 15.45
N HIS A 41 24.04 -22.97 14.26
CA HIS A 41 23.98 -21.77 13.42
C HIS A 41 23.31 -20.63 14.22
N PRO A 42 23.77 -19.38 14.10
CA PRO A 42 23.22 -18.27 14.88
C PRO A 42 21.81 -17.91 14.40
N ASN A 43 20.82 -18.65 14.88
CA ASN A 43 19.39 -18.41 14.59
C ASN A 43 18.94 -17.01 15.03
N ALA A 44 19.61 -16.42 16.02
CA ALA A 44 19.32 -15.08 16.52
C ALA A 44 19.56 -13.96 15.49
N VAL A 45 20.45 -14.16 14.51
CA VAL A 45 20.82 -13.12 13.52
C VAL A 45 20.01 -13.23 12.23
N TYR A 46 19.34 -14.37 12.01
CA TYR A 46 18.59 -14.62 10.79
C TYR A 46 17.48 -13.59 10.50
N PRO A 47 16.66 -13.16 11.48
CA PRO A 47 15.64 -12.14 11.24
C PRO A 47 16.22 -10.81 10.75
N ASP A 48 17.33 -10.35 11.34
CA ASP A 48 17.99 -9.10 10.96
C ASP A 48 18.62 -9.18 9.55
N PHE A 49 19.17 -10.34 9.20
CA PHE A 49 19.67 -10.60 7.86
C PHE A 49 18.56 -10.52 6.80
N VAL A 50 17.44 -11.21 7.03
CA VAL A 50 16.27 -11.16 6.14
C VAL A 50 15.72 -9.74 6.03
N LYS A 51 15.59 -9.04 7.17
CA LYS A 51 15.12 -7.64 7.23
C LYS A 51 16.04 -6.70 6.43
N THR A 52 17.35 -6.90 6.49
CA THR A 52 18.32 -6.10 5.73
C THR A 52 18.20 -6.34 4.22
N ILE A 53 18.05 -7.59 3.79
CA ILE A 53 17.86 -7.92 2.36
C ILE A 53 16.58 -7.27 1.84
N LEU A 54 15.46 -7.44 2.53
CA LEU A 54 14.16 -6.88 2.12
C LEU A 54 14.20 -5.34 2.06
N ARG A 55 14.92 -4.69 2.97
CA ARG A 55 15.16 -3.23 2.91
C ARG A 55 15.95 -2.83 1.67
N GLY A 56 16.97 -3.59 1.30
CA GLY A 56 17.74 -3.36 0.07
C GLY A 56 16.88 -3.51 -1.18
N ILE A 57 16.05 -4.54 -1.24
CA ILE A 57 15.12 -4.76 -2.36
C ILE A 57 14.08 -3.64 -2.44
N ALA A 58 13.44 -3.29 -1.32
CA ALA A 58 12.44 -2.22 -1.26
C ALA A 58 13.02 -0.87 -1.73
N ALA A 59 14.25 -0.54 -1.30
CA ALA A 59 14.94 0.66 -1.74
C ALA A 59 15.23 0.66 -3.26
N GLY A 60 15.58 -0.49 -3.84
CA GLY A 60 15.77 -0.64 -5.28
C GLY A 60 14.48 -0.51 -6.10
N LEU A 61 13.34 -0.91 -5.53
CA LEU A 61 12.03 -0.79 -6.17
C LEU A 61 11.37 0.59 -5.97
N GLY A 62 11.92 1.43 -5.09
CA GLY A 62 11.31 2.71 -4.73
C GLY A 62 10.10 2.57 -3.80
N GLU A 63 9.97 1.44 -3.10
CA GLU A 63 8.87 1.14 -2.18
C GLU A 63 9.34 1.21 -0.72
N SER A 64 8.42 1.46 0.20
CA SER A 64 8.74 1.44 1.63
C SER A 64 8.85 -0.01 2.13
N TYR A 65 9.91 -0.33 2.89
CA TYR A 65 10.12 -1.68 3.47
C TYR A 65 8.87 -2.21 4.19
N ASN A 66 8.21 -1.36 4.97
CA ASN A 66 7.06 -1.76 5.79
C ASN A 66 5.87 -2.21 4.95
N GLN A 67 5.65 -1.59 3.78
CA GLN A 67 4.59 -2.02 2.85
C GLN A 67 5.03 -3.25 2.05
N PHE A 68 6.26 -3.23 1.54
CA PHE A 68 6.83 -4.31 0.74
C PHE A 68 6.90 -5.65 1.49
N ALA A 69 7.41 -5.61 2.73
CA ALA A 69 7.57 -6.79 3.58
C ALA A 69 6.35 -7.06 4.48
N GLN A 70 5.32 -6.21 4.44
CA GLN A 70 4.17 -6.24 5.35
C GLN A 70 4.59 -6.27 6.83
N ASP A 71 5.71 -5.61 7.14
CA ASP A 71 6.25 -5.52 8.49
C ASP A 71 5.94 -4.15 9.09
N LEU A 72 5.05 -4.14 10.08
CA LEU A 72 4.66 -2.95 10.84
C LEU A 72 5.23 -2.95 12.27
N GLU A 73 6.26 -3.77 12.52
CA GLU A 73 6.97 -3.79 13.80
C GLU A 73 7.86 -2.56 13.97
N GLY A 74 7.81 -1.92 15.15
CA GLY A 74 8.74 -0.86 15.53
C GLY A 74 8.54 0.48 14.78
N VAL A 75 7.42 0.65 14.07
CA VAL A 75 7.12 1.88 13.33
C VAL A 75 6.02 2.69 14.00
N SER A 76 6.15 4.02 13.93
CA SER A 76 5.13 4.97 14.36
C SER A 76 4.24 5.40 13.20
N PHE A 77 3.07 5.97 13.52
CA PHE A 77 2.19 6.58 12.52
C PHE A 77 2.90 7.61 11.65
N GLY A 78 3.75 8.46 12.23
CA GLY A 78 4.51 9.49 11.50
C GLY A 78 5.50 8.90 10.50
N SER A 79 6.24 7.85 10.88
CA SER A 79 7.17 7.16 9.99
C SER A 79 6.47 6.41 8.86
N LEU A 80 5.31 5.79 9.14
CA LEU A 80 4.50 5.15 8.09
C LEU A 80 3.96 6.18 7.10
N ARG A 81 3.52 7.34 7.59
CA ARG A 81 3.05 8.43 6.74
C ARG A 81 4.15 8.97 5.83
N GLN A 82 5.35 9.18 6.36
CA GLN A 82 6.50 9.63 5.56
C GLN A 82 6.92 8.57 4.52
N GLY A 83 6.96 7.30 4.90
CA GLY A 83 7.25 6.21 3.95
C GLY A 83 6.22 6.15 2.81
N ALA A 84 4.94 6.23 3.15
CA ALA A 84 3.85 6.24 2.16
C ALA A 84 3.91 7.48 1.25
N LEU A 85 4.33 8.65 1.74
CA LEU A 85 4.51 9.85 0.89
C LEU A 85 5.55 9.61 -0.21
N SER A 86 6.72 9.08 0.16
CA SER A 86 7.81 8.79 -0.78
C SER A 86 7.37 7.77 -1.83
N GLU A 87 6.73 6.69 -1.39
CA GLU A 87 6.24 5.62 -2.26
C GLU A 87 5.16 6.13 -3.24
N ARG A 88 4.18 6.89 -2.74
CA ARG A 88 3.14 7.49 -3.58
C ARG A 88 3.72 8.44 -4.62
N ALA A 89 4.79 9.16 -4.31
CA ALA A 89 5.47 10.03 -5.27
C ALA A 89 6.09 9.22 -6.43
N VAL A 90 6.69 8.06 -6.14
CA VAL A 90 7.20 7.13 -7.17
C VAL A 90 6.05 6.64 -8.06
N TRP A 91 4.95 6.19 -7.46
CA TRP A 91 3.76 5.76 -8.21
C TRP A 91 3.17 6.87 -9.07
N MET A 92 3.12 8.11 -8.56
CA MET A 92 2.66 9.27 -9.33
C MET A 92 3.58 9.55 -10.53
N GLY A 93 4.90 9.41 -10.35
CA GLY A 93 5.86 9.53 -11.45
C GLY A 93 5.66 8.45 -12.52
N LEU A 94 5.47 7.20 -12.12
CA LEU A 94 5.18 6.10 -13.05
C LEU A 94 3.85 6.28 -13.79
N GLN A 95 2.81 6.77 -13.10
CA GLN A 95 1.53 7.11 -13.72
C GLN A 95 1.68 8.23 -14.75
N ALA A 96 2.41 9.30 -14.42
CA ALA A 96 2.68 10.41 -15.34
C ALA A 96 3.43 9.92 -16.58
N TRP A 97 4.51 9.15 -16.39
CA TRP A 97 5.25 8.54 -17.49
C TRP A 97 4.36 7.69 -18.40
N LEU A 98 3.52 6.82 -17.83
CA LEU A 98 2.60 5.99 -18.62
C LEU A 98 1.57 6.83 -19.39
N ILE A 99 1.07 7.89 -18.78
CA ILE A 99 0.14 8.83 -19.40
C ILE A 99 0.80 9.49 -20.61
N GLU A 100 1.93 10.14 -20.39
CA GLU A 100 2.63 10.95 -21.39
C GLU A 100 3.16 10.09 -22.55
N GLU A 101 3.75 8.93 -22.25
CA GLU A 101 4.42 8.10 -23.26
C GLU A 101 3.47 7.16 -24.01
N ALA A 102 2.36 6.76 -23.39
CA ALA A 102 1.45 5.78 -23.98
C ALA A 102 0.03 6.34 -24.12
N LEU A 103 -0.60 6.75 -23.03
CA LEU A 103 -2.04 7.03 -23.03
C LEU A 103 -2.40 8.24 -23.90
N ASP A 104 -1.63 9.32 -23.86
CA ASP A 104 -1.86 10.51 -24.69
C ASP A 104 -1.79 10.18 -26.19
N ARG A 105 -0.82 9.37 -26.59
CA ARG A 105 -0.63 8.93 -27.97
C ARG A 105 -1.75 8.01 -28.43
N ILE A 106 -2.13 7.06 -27.58
CA ILE A 106 -3.22 6.12 -27.85
C ILE A 106 -4.54 6.88 -27.96
N PHE A 107 -4.82 7.80 -27.03
CA PHE A 107 -6.04 8.59 -27.03
C PHE A 107 -6.15 9.46 -28.27
N SER A 108 -5.07 10.15 -28.65
CA SER A 108 -5.05 11.01 -29.84
C SER A 108 -5.34 10.22 -31.12
N ALA A 109 -4.68 9.08 -31.32
CA ALA A 109 -4.88 8.24 -32.50
C ALA A 109 -6.27 7.59 -32.53
N TRP A 110 -6.76 7.14 -31.37
CA TRP A 110 -8.10 6.60 -31.22
C TRP A 110 -9.16 7.64 -31.54
N LEU A 111 -9.03 8.86 -30.99
CA LEU A 111 -10.00 9.93 -31.15
C LEU A 111 -10.10 10.37 -32.61
N GLU A 112 -8.97 10.53 -33.28
CA GLU A 112 -8.93 10.85 -34.72
C GLU A 112 -9.72 9.82 -35.54
N THR A 113 -9.44 8.53 -35.32
CA THR A 113 -10.10 7.42 -36.01
C THR A 113 -11.59 7.37 -35.69
N ALA A 114 -11.97 7.56 -34.42
CA ALA A 114 -13.36 7.50 -33.96
C ALA A 114 -14.22 8.64 -34.52
N LEU A 115 -13.65 9.85 -34.64
CA LEU A 115 -14.33 11.00 -35.26
C LEU A 115 -14.51 10.79 -36.77
N GLN A 116 -13.49 10.30 -37.48
CA GLN A 116 -13.61 9.97 -38.91
C GLN A 116 -14.65 8.88 -39.17
N ALA A 117 -14.70 7.87 -38.31
CA ALA A 117 -15.70 6.80 -38.37
C ALA A 117 -17.11 7.25 -37.94
N LYS A 118 -17.29 8.50 -37.47
CA LYS A 118 -18.54 9.03 -36.94
C LYS A 118 -19.11 8.20 -35.78
N ALA A 119 -18.25 7.55 -35.02
CA ALA A 119 -18.62 6.66 -33.93
C ALA A 119 -19.04 7.40 -32.65
N ILE A 120 -18.62 8.67 -32.50
CA ILE A 120 -18.93 9.50 -31.33
C ILE A 120 -20.02 10.50 -31.72
N THR A 121 -21.14 10.46 -31.02
CA THR A 121 -22.30 11.32 -31.25
C THR A 121 -22.53 12.28 -30.09
N ASN A 122 -23.13 13.43 -30.37
CA ASN A 122 -23.61 14.33 -29.33
C ASN A 122 -24.94 13.83 -28.73
N ARG A 123 -25.44 14.55 -27.72
CA ARG A 123 -26.74 14.25 -27.06
C ARG A 123 -27.93 14.22 -28.02
N ASN A 124 -27.82 14.86 -29.18
CA ASN A 124 -28.89 14.92 -30.19
C ASN A 124 -28.71 13.82 -31.27
N GLY A 125 -27.75 12.90 -31.11
CA GLY A 125 -27.49 11.80 -32.03
C GLY A 125 -26.68 12.17 -33.28
N THR A 126 -26.30 13.44 -33.46
CA THR A 126 -25.45 13.84 -34.59
C THR A 126 -23.97 13.55 -34.29
N PRO A 127 -23.20 12.99 -35.25
CA PRO A 127 -21.77 12.77 -35.07
C PRO A 127 -21.01 14.04 -34.73
N LEU A 128 -19.99 13.92 -33.88
CA LEU A 128 -19.10 15.04 -33.60
C LEU A 128 -18.31 15.44 -34.85
N PRO A 129 -18.14 16.74 -35.12
CA PRO A 129 -17.43 17.22 -36.31
C PRO A 129 -15.92 16.97 -36.18
N PHE A 130 -15.32 16.40 -37.23
CA PHE A 130 -13.88 16.17 -37.30
C PHE A 130 -13.08 17.48 -37.30
N GLU A 131 -13.64 18.56 -37.85
CA GLU A 131 -13.02 19.88 -37.94
C GLU A 131 -12.74 20.50 -36.56
N ARG A 132 -13.29 19.93 -35.49
CA ARG A 132 -13.07 20.36 -34.10
C ARG A 132 -12.19 19.39 -33.31
N LEU A 133 -11.38 18.57 -33.97
CA LEU A 133 -10.48 17.61 -33.33
C LEU A 133 -9.67 18.27 -32.20
N ASP A 134 -9.04 19.42 -32.44
CA ASP A 134 -8.23 20.14 -31.45
C ASP A 134 -8.97 20.43 -30.14
N LYS A 135 -10.27 20.74 -30.22
CA LYS A 135 -11.10 20.96 -29.05
C LYS A 135 -11.30 19.69 -28.23
N PHE A 136 -11.40 18.54 -28.90
CA PHE A 136 -11.65 17.25 -28.25
C PHE A 136 -10.36 16.57 -27.79
N LEU A 137 -9.20 17.00 -28.31
CA LEU A 137 -7.89 16.60 -27.84
C LEU A 137 -7.54 17.21 -26.48
N GLU A 138 -8.18 18.32 -26.07
CA GLU A 138 -8.05 18.84 -24.72
C GLU A 138 -8.71 17.87 -23.73
N HIS A 139 -7.89 17.17 -22.94
CA HIS A 139 -8.34 16.17 -21.96
C HIS A 139 -7.46 16.21 -20.71
N GLU A 140 -8.00 15.72 -19.58
CA GLU A 140 -7.26 15.55 -18.33
C GLU A 140 -7.41 14.09 -17.89
N TRP A 141 -6.27 13.42 -17.65
CA TRP A 141 -6.27 12.10 -17.05
C TRP A 141 -6.51 12.20 -15.55
N GLN A 142 -7.38 11.34 -15.03
CA GLN A 142 -7.62 11.20 -13.60
C GLN A 142 -7.03 9.89 -13.08
N PRO A 143 -5.71 9.84 -12.81
CA PRO A 143 -5.07 8.65 -12.28
C PRO A 143 -5.45 8.43 -10.81
N ARG A 144 -5.17 7.21 -10.34
CA ARG A 144 -5.45 6.79 -8.97
C ARG A 144 -4.75 7.70 -7.95
N ARG A 145 -5.48 8.01 -6.87
CA ARG A 145 -4.95 8.68 -5.68
C ARG A 145 -5.20 7.82 -4.44
N TRP A 146 -4.70 8.26 -3.30
CA TRP A 146 -4.76 7.52 -2.04
C TRP A 146 -5.31 8.39 -0.93
N ASP A 147 -6.19 7.82 -0.13
CA ASP A 147 -6.61 8.43 1.12
C ASP A 147 -5.57 8.20 2.24
N TRP A 148 -5.68 8.99 3.29
CA TRP A 148 -4.92 8.82 4.52
C TRP A 148 -5.75 8.08 5.56
N ILE A 149 -5.05 7.37 6.46
CA ILE A 149 -5.67 6.58 7.54
C ILE A 149 -6.45 7.46 8.52
N ASP A 150 -5.97 8.69 8.77
CA ASP A 150 -6.68 9.71 9.57
C ASP A 150 -7.20 10.81 8.64
N PRO A 151 -8.35 10.60 7.96
CA PRO A 151 -8.87 11.54 6.97
C PRO A 151 -9.37 12.84 7.59
N LEU A 152 -9.60 12.89 8.91
CA LEU A 152 -10.18 14.05 9.59
C LEU A 152 -9.20 15.22 9.61
N LYS A 153 -7.95 14.99 10.01
CA LYS A 153 -6.91 16.04 10.09
C LYS A 153 -6.62 16.64 8.72
N ASP A 154 -6.57 15.80 7.69
CA ASP A 154 -6.29 16.27 6.34
C ASP A 154 -7.49 17.02 5.76
N THR A 155 -8.71 16.57 6.04
CA THR A 155 -9.92 17.28 5.61
C THR A 155 -10.09 18.62 6.31
N SER A 156 -9.67 18.75 7.59
CA SER A 156 -9.69 20.06 8.27
C SER A 156 -8.66 21.02 7.67
N ALA A 157 -7.46 20.54 7.34
CA ALA A 157 -6.45 21.35 6.65
C ALA A 157 -6.91 21.76 5.24
N ASP A 158 -7.53 20.85 4.48
CA ASP A 158 -8.08 21.15 3.16
C ASP A 158 -9.26 22.15 3.25
N ARG A 159 -10.03 22.15 4.34
CA ARG A 159 -11.08 23.15 4.57
C ARG A 159 -10.49 24.54 4.82
N MET A 160 -9.47 24.63 5.67
CA MET A 160 -8.76 25.89 5.93
C MET A 160 -8.16 26.47 4.64
N GLN A 161 -7.54 25.63 3.80
CA GLN A 161 -7.00 26.04 2.50
C GLN A 161 -8.08 26.50 1.50
N GLN A 162 -9.33 26.06 1.66
CA GLN A 162 -10.43 26.58 0.85
C GLN A 162 -10.94 27.92 1.34
N GLU A 163 -10.89 28.15 2.66
CA GLU A 163 -11.29 29.40 3.28
C GLU A 163 -10.30 30.52 2.99
N ASP A 164 -8.99 30.22 2.95
CA ASP A 164 -7.92 31.18 2.60
C ASP A 164 -7.65 31.30 1.09
N LEU A 165 -8.42 30.59 0.26
CA LEU A 165 -8.34 30.57 -1.21
C LEU A 165 -7.01 30.00 -1.77
N THR A 166 -6.27 29.21 -1.01
CA THR A 166 -5.07 28.50 -1.48
C THR A 166 -5.38 27.17 -2.16
N MET A 167 -6.59 26.63 -1.99
CA MET A 167 -7.04 25.39 -2.62
C MET A 167 -8.47 25.52 -3.14
N SER A 168 -8.72 25.02 -4.35
CA SER A 168 -10.09 24.96 -4.91
C SER A 168 -10.87 23.73 -4.45
N ARG A 169 -12.21 23.77 -4.56
CA ARG A 169 -13.06 22.58 -4.34
C ARG A 169 -12.75 21.46 -5.32
N SER A 170 -12.53 21.81 -6.58
CA SER A 170 -12.19 20.87 -7.66
C SER A 170 -10.85 20.20 -7.41
N GLU A 171 -9.86 20.93 -6.91
CA GLU A 171 -8.55 20.37 -6.54
C GLU A 171 -8.67 19.36 -5.39
N ARG A 172 -9.43 19.68 -4.34
CA ARG A 172 -9.70 18.73 -3.25
C ARG A 172 -10.35 17.43 -3.75
N ILE A 173 -11.25 17.53 -4.73
CA ILE A 173 -11.90 16.38 -5.34
C ILE A 173 -10.90 15.54 -6.16
N ARG A 174 -10.08 16.19 -7.01
CA ARG A 174 -9.04 15.52 -7.81
C ARG A 174 -7.95 14.86 -6.94
N LYS A 175 -7.63 15.45 -5.79
CA LYS A 175 -6.72 14.87 -4.78
C LYS A 175 -7.20 13.50 -4.26
N ARG A 176 -8.51 13.24 -4.31
CA ARG A 176 -9.13 11.95 -3.97
C ARG A 176 -9.34 11.03 -5.17
N GLY A 177 -8.84 11.40 -6.36
CA GLY A 177 -8.95 10.56 -7.55
C GLY A 177 -10.30 10.67 -8.27
N ARG A 178 -11.12 11.68 -7.96
CA ARG A 178 -12.47 11.85 -8.56
C ARG A 178 -12.53 13.03 -9.51
N GLN A 179 -13.45 12.98 -10.46
CA GLN A 179 -13.72 14.10 -11.37
C GLN A 179 -14.68 15.12 -10.75
N PRO A 180 -14.34 16.42 -10.71
CA PRO A 180 -15.18 17.45 -10.11
C PRO A 180 -16.58 17.55 -10.73
N THR A 181 -16.67 17.44 -12.05
CA THR A 181 -17.94 17.50 -12.79
C THR A 181 -18.89 16.38 -12.38
N GLU A 182 -18.39 15.15 -12.26
CA GLU A 182 -19.18 14.00 -11.81
C GLU A 182 -19.65 14.18 -10.37
N VAL A 183 -18.75 14.62 -9.47
CA VAL A 183 -19.11 14.87 -8.06
C VAL A 183 -20.19 15.94 -7.94
N PHE A 184 -20.10 17.03 -8.71
CA PHE A 184 -21.12 18.07 -8.64
C PHE A 184 -22.46 17.62 -9.24
N GLN A 185 -22.45 16.77 -10.27
CA GLN A 185 -23.66 16.17 -10.84
C GLN A 185 -24.32 15.19 -9.86
N GLU A 186 -23.53 14.36 -9.19
CA GLU A 186 -23.97 13.46 -8.13
C GLU A 186 -24.65 14.24 -7.01
N ILE A 187 -23.98 15.26 -6.46
CA ILE A 187 -24.54 16.11 -5.39
C ILE A 187 -25.83 16.81 -5.83
N ALA A 188 -25.91 17.28 -7.09
CA ALA A 188 -27.12 17.91 -7.60
C ALA A 188 -28.29 16.91 -7.66
N THR A 189 -28.03 15.71 -8.17
CA THR A 189 -29.01 14.63 -8.30
C THR A 189 -29.48 14.14 -6.93
N GLU A 190 -28.56 13.99 -5.98
CA GLU A 190 -28.85 13.64 -4.59
C GLU A 190 -29.73 14.69 -3.91
N ARG A 191 -29.47 15.99 -4.15
CA ARG A 191 -30.29 17.07 -3.58
C ARG A 191 -31.72 17.05 -4.11
N GLU A 192 -31.90 16.81 -5.41
CA GLU A 192 -33.23 16.66 -5.99
C GLU A 192 -33.94 15.45 -5.41
N LEU A 193 -33.26 14.30 -5.32
CA LEU A 193 -33.82 13.08 -4.74
C LEU A 193 -34.20 13.26 -3.27
N MET A 194 -33.32 13.83 -2.45
CA MET A 194 -33.59 14.12 -1.03
C MET A 194 -34.81 15.03 -0.89
N ALA A 195 -34.94 16.07 -1.73
CA ALA A 195 -36.12 16.93 -1.71
C ALA A 195 -37.40 16.19 -2.08
N THR A 196 -37.37 15.29 -3.08
CA THR A 196 -38.55 14.47 -3.43
C THR A 196 -38.95 13.48 -2.36
N LEU A 197 -37.98 12.96 -1.58
CA LEU A 197 -38.20 12.03 -0.48
C LEU A 197 -38.53 12.73 0.84
N GLY A 198 -38.53 14.06 0.89
CA GLY A 198 -38.75 14.82 2.13
C GLY A 198 -37.60 14.71 3.14
N ILE A 199 -36.39 14.35 2.69
CA ILE A 199 -35.19 14.23 3.52
C ILE A 199 -34.49 15.59 3.57
N GLU A 200 -34.38 16.20 4.74
CA GLU A 200 -33.58 17.40 4.92
C GLU A 200 -32.10 17.04 5.11
N SER A 201 -31.22 17.53 4.23
CA SER A 201 -29.76 17.33 4.33
C SER A 201 -29.17 17.71 5.70
N VAL A 202 -29.71 18.76 6.33
CA VAL A 202 -29.29 19.21 7.67
C VAL A 202 -29.61 18.17 8.74
N GLN A 203 -30.68 17.38 8.61
CA GLN A 203 -31.03 16.32 9.55
C GLN A 203 -30.10 15.10 9.40
N VAL A 204 -29.70 14.77 8.17
CA VAL A 204 -28.73 13.69 7.90
C VAL A 204 -27.34 14.06 8.44
N ASP A 205 -26.87 15.27 8.14
CA ASP A 205 -25.58 15.77 8.61
C ASP A 205 -25.55 15.98 10.14
N ALA A 206 -26.65 16.43 10.74
CA ALA A 206 -26.78 16.56 12.19
C ALA A 206 -26.80 15.19 12.91
N LYS A 207 -27.43 14.16 12.33
CA LYS A 207 -27.42 12.78 12.87
C LYS A 207 -26.02 12.12 12.76
N LEU A 208 -25.19 12.50 11.77
CA LEU A 208 -23.81 12.02 11.59
C LEU A 208 -22.74 12.83 12.37
N GLY A 209 -23.14 13.96 12.95
CA GLY A 209 -22.27 14.93 13.62
C GLY A 209 -21.88 14.59 15.07
N SER A 210 -22.25 13.43 15.62
CA SER A 210 -21.79 13.00 16.94
C SER A 210 -20.31 12.54 16.90
N LYS A 211 -19.57 12.86 17.97
CA LYS A 211 -18.10 12.82 18.01
C LYS A 211 -17.49 11.43 18.29
N SER A 212 -18.28 10.36 18.37
CA SER A 212 -17.80 8.99 18.61
C SER A 212 -18.25 8.02 17.51
N PRO A 213 -17.39 7.11 17.02
CA PRO A 213 -17.74 6.07 16.05
C PRO A 213 -18.88 5.12 16.50
N GLU A 214 -18.96 4.81 17.80
CA GLU A 214 -19.99 3.94 18.37
C GLU A 214 -21.38 4.59 18.35
N ASP A 215 -21.43 5.92 18.55
CA ASP A 215 -22.66 6.71 18.45
C ASP A 215 -23.21 6.73 17.02
N ARG A 216 -22.35 6.58 16.00
CA ARG A 216 -22.77 6.59 14.59
C ARG A 216 -23.44 5.29 14.16
N LEU A 217 -22.95 4.13 14.63
CA LEU A 217 -23.53 2.83 14.29
C LEU A 217 -24.91 2.67 14.93
N THR A 218 -25.02 3.01 16.21
CA THR A 218 -26.29 3.01 16.95
C THR A 218 -27.29 4.02 16.37
N MET A 219 -26.82 5.19 15.92
CA MET A 219 -27.71 6.16 15.26
C MET A 219 -28.12 5.75 13.85
N LEU A 220 -27.25 5.09 13.08
CA LEU A 220 -27.62 4.51 11.77
C LEU A 220 -28.67 3.41 11.93
N GLU A 221 -28.51 2.51 12.89
CA GLU A 221 -29.50 1.47 13.20
C GLU A 221 -30.84 2.09 13.61
N SER A 222 -30.82 3.13 14.46
CA SER A 222 -32.04 3.84 14.86
C SER A 222 -32.72 4.59 13.69
N ALA A 223 -31.95 5.27 12.83
CA ALA A 223 -32.49 6.02 11.71
C ALA A 223 -33.08 5.10 10.64
N VAL A 224 -32.46 3.93 10.41
CA VAL A 224 -32.99 2.90 9.51
C VAL A 224 -34.27 2.27 10.09
N SER A 225 -34.32 2.04 11.40
CA SER A 225 -35.53 1.54 12.07
C SER A 225 -36.69 2.53 12.00
N GLU A 226 -36.46 3.81 12.31
CA GLU A 226 -37.47 4.88 12.24
C GLU A 226 -38.03 5.06 10.82
N LEU A 227 -37.18 4.95 9.80
CA LEU A 227 -37.62 5.04 8.40
C LEU A 227 -38.44 3.81 7.98
N SER A 228 -38.11 2.61 8.49
CA SER A 228 -38.86 1.38 8.21
C SER A 228 -40.23 1.32 8.87
N GLU A 229 -40.42 2.01 10.00
CA GLU A 229 -41.71 2.09 10.71
C GLU A 229 -42.65 3.17 10.14
N SER A 230 -42.14 4.04 9.27
CA SER A 230 -42.90 5.14 8.63
C SER A 230 -43.46 4.83 7.23
N GLN A 231 -43.25 3.59 6.75
CA GLN A 231 -43.85 3.02 5.53
C GLN A 231 -45.01 2.10 5.87
#